data_AF-A0AB74H413-F1
#
_entry.id   AF-A0AB74H413-F1
#
_cell.length_a   1.000
_cell.length_b   1.000
_cell.length_c   1.000
_cell.angle_alpha   90.00
_cell.angle_beta   90.00
_cell.angle_gamma   90.00
#
_symmetry.space_group_name_H-M   'P 1'
#
loop_
_entity.id
_entity.type
_entity.pdbx_description
1 polymer ?
#
loop_
_entity_poly.entity_id
_entity_poly.type
_entity_poly.pdbx_seq_one_letter_code
_entity_poly.pdbx_strand_id
1 'polypeptide(L)' 'MYQRIRDLREDNDLTQKEVATILSFTHSAYAKIERGEEYCLQKS' A
#
# COMPACT_ATOMS: atom_id res chain seq x y z
N MET A 1 -8.65 -9.12 0.92
CA MET A 1 -9.24 -7.77 0.81
C MET A 1 -8.49 -6.86 -0.18
N TYR A 2 -7.17 -7.02 -0.36
CA TYR A 2 -6.34 -6.00 -1.04
C TYR A 2 -6.01 -6.23 -2.53
N GLN A 3 -6.58 -7.27 -3.18
CA GLN A 3 -6.23 -7.57 -4.57
C GLN A 3 -6.42 -6.39 -5.50
N ARG A 4 -7.48 -5.60 -5.33
CA ARG A 4 -7.71 -4.41 -6.18
C ARG A 4 -6.56 -3.41 -6.21
N ILE A 5 -5.83 -3.19 -5.10
CA ILE A 5 -4.72 -2.22 -5.07
C ILE A 5 -3.47 -2.84 -5.70
N ARG A 6 -3.27 -4.14 -5.47
CA ARG A 6 -2.17 -4.90 -6.06
C ARG A 6 -2.32 -5.05 -7.57
N ASP A 7 -3.54 -5.34 -8.02
CA ASP A 7 -3.89 -5.43 -9.44
C ASP A 7 -3.69 -4.06 -10.10
N LEU A 8 -4.11 -2.96 -9.48
CA LEU A 8 -3.86 -1.60 -9.98
C LEU A 8 -2.36 -1.29 -10.12
N ARG A 9 -1.54 -1.78 -9.17
CA ARG A 9 -0.09 -1.64 -9.22
C ARG A 9 0.51 -2.44 -10.38
N GLU A 10 0.09 -3.70 -10.54
CA GLU A 10 0.59 -4.60 -11.59
C GLU A 10 0.10 -4.18 -13.00
N ASP A 11 -1.15 -3.72 -13.12
CA ASP A 11 -1.76 -3.26 -14.37
C ASP A 11 -1.13 -1.96 -14.89
N ASN A 12 -0.62 -1.11 -13.99
CA ASN A 12 -0.02 0.18 -14.35
C ASN A 12 1.52 0.16 -14.24
N ASP A 13 2.14 -1.01 -14.05
CA ASP A 13 3.60 -1.17 -13.86
C ASP A 13 4.18 -0.21 -12.79
N LEU A 14 3.40 0.06 -11.74
CA LEU A 14 3.79 0.98 -10.68
C LEU A 14 4.64 0.27 -9.62
N THR A 15 5.60 0.98 -9.07
CA THR A 15 6.35 0.52 -7.90
C THR A 15 5.59 0.80 -6.61
N GLN A 16 5.90 0.05 -5.54
CA GLN A 16 5.35 0.29 -4.20
C GLN A 16 5.55 1.74 -3.72
N LYS A 17 6.66 2.39 -4.13
CA LYS A 17 6.94 3.80 -3.79
C LYS A 17 6.00 4.76 -4.50
N GLU A 18 5.72 4.52 -5.77
CA GLU A 18 4.82 5.36 -6.56
C GLU A 18 3.40 5.25 -6.05
N VAL A 19 2.91 4.03 -5.81
CA VAL A 19 1.56 3.83 -5.25
C VAL A 19 1.46 4.42 -3.83
N ALA A 20 2.49 4.27 -3.00
CA ALA A 20 2.54 4.94 -1.70
C ALA A 20 2.45 6.47 -1.84
N THR A 21 3.15 7.06 -2.81
CA THR A 21 3.12 8.51 -3.08
C THR A 21 1.74 8.97 -3.55
N ILE A 22 1.12 8.23 -4.46
CA ILE A 22 -0.24 8.49 -4.98
C ILE A 22 -1.26 8.46 -3.84
N LEU A 23 -1.14 7.49 -2.94
CA LEU A 23 -2.04 7.33 -1.79
C LEU A 23 -1.62 8.19 -0.58
N SER A 24 -0.59 9.04 -0.71
CA SER A 24 -0.01 9.84 0.39
C SER A 24 0.38 9.02 1.62
N PHE A 25 0.78 7.78 1.41
CA PHE A 25 1.33 6.88 2.42
C PHE A 25 2.85 6.83 2.36
N THR A 26 3.46 6.42 3.48
CA THR A 26 4.86 6.00 3.45
C THR A 26 4.98 4.66 2.75
N HIS A 27 6.12 4.43 2.08
CA HIS A 27 6.42 3.12 1.46
C HIS A 27 6.22 1.95 2.44
N SER A 28 6.62 2.14 3.70
CA SER A 28 6.46 1.17 4.78
C SER A 28 5.00 0.86 5.10
N ALA A 29 4.13 1.89 5.09
CA ALA A 29 2.70 1.73 5.31
C ALA A 29 2.05 0.95 4.16
N TYR A 30 2.41 1.27 2.91
CA TYR A 30 1.92 0.53 1.74
C TYR A 30 2.34 -0.94 1.77
N ALA A 31 3.61 -1.23 2.13
CA ALA A 31 4.08 -2.61 2.28
C ALA A 31 3.34 -3.40 3.38
N LYS A 32 2.94 -2.75 4.49
CA LYS A 32 2.11 -3.37 5.54
C LYS A 32 0.71 -3.72 5.02
N ILE A 33 0.12 -2.80 4.26
CA ILE A 33 -1.18 -3.00 3.60
C ILE A 33 -1.12 -4.20 2.64
N GLU A 34 -0.09 -4.31 1.80
CA GLU A 34 0.08 -5.46 0.89
C GLU A 34 0.29 -6.79 1.64
N ARG A 35 0.88 -6.76 2.83
CA ARG A 35 1.04 -7.96 3.69
C ARG A 35 -0.21 -8.31 4.49
N GLY A 36 -1.25 -7.48 4.46
CA GLY A 36 -2.43 -7.67 5.30
C GLY A 36 -2.17 -7.43 6.79
N GLU A 37 -1.07 -6.75 7.13
CA GLU A 37 -0.83 -6.22 8.47
C GLU A 37 -1.76 -5.03 8.62
N GLU A 38 -2.94 -5.29 9.20
CA GLU A 38 -3.93 -4.28 9.56
C GLU A 38 -3.20 -3.13 10.24
N TYR A 39 -3.45 -1.90 9.76
CA TYR A 39 -2.81 -0.70 10.25
C TYR A 39 -3.03 -0.67 11.76
N CYS A 40 -2.02 -1.08 12.53
CA CYS A 40 -2.03 -0.94 13.97
C CYS A 40 -1.91 0.58 14.18
N LEU A 41 -3.06 1.25 14.14
CA LEU A 41 -3.24 2.60 14.64
C LEU A 41 -3.02 2.49 16.14
N GLN A 42 -1.75 2.36 16.54
CA GLN A 42 -1.29 2.96 17.78
C GLN A 42 -1.43 4.47 17.57
N LYS A 43 -2.67 4.95 17.73
CA LYS A 43 -2.90 6.28 18.24
C LYS A 43 -2.30 6.26 19.64
N SER A 44 -1.13 6.86 19.78
CA SER A 44 -0.70 7.42 21.06
C SER A 44 -1.11 8.88 21.11
#